data_AF-A0A954SAV0-F1
#
_entry.id   AF-A0A954SAV0-F1
#
_cell.length_a   1.000
_cell.length_b   1.000
_cell.length_c   1.000
_cell.angle_alpha   90.00
_cell.angle_beta   90.00
_cell.angle_gamma   90.00
#
_symmetry.space_group_name_H-M   'P 1'
#
loop_
_entity.id
_entity.type
_entity.pdbx_description
1 polymer ?
#
loop_
_entity_poly.entity_id
_entity_poly.type
_entity_poly.pdbx_seq_one_letter_code
_entity_poly.pdbx_strand_id
1 'polypeptide(L)'
;MAELVAYHEAGHAYVALQLGARVLSLTIDPDWDDGPQRYGDTEIAWDTDELTDEEFRHHSILVALAGPVAEMIHTGDPFHPAL
;
A
#
# COMPACT_ATOMS: atom_id res chain seq x y z
N MET A 1 10.60 1.82 13.91
CA MET A 1 10.91 1.40 12.53
C MET A 1 9.98 0.29 12.08
N ALA A 2 10.04 -0.92 12.64
CA ALA A 2 9.13 -2.02 12.26
C ALA A 2 7.64 -1.69 12.40
N GLU A 3 7.25 -0.98 13.47
CA GLU A 3 5.85 -0.55 13.67
C GLU A 3 5.36 0.40 12.58
N LEU A 4 6.16 1.40 12.20
CA LEU A 4 5.79 2.37 11.16
C LEU A 4 5.61 1.67 9.80
N VAL A 5 6.52 0.75 9.46
CA VAL A 5 6.40 -0.10 8.28
C VAL A 5 5.12 -0.94 8.35
N ALA A 6 4.78 -1.51 9.51
CA ALA A 6 3.53 -2.28 9.65
C ALA A 6 2.29 -1.42 9.35
N TYR A 7 2.26 -0.16 9.80
CA TYR A 7 1.19 0.77 9.43
C TYR A 7 1.21 1.13 7.94
N HIS A 8 2.38 1.33 7.35
CA HIS A 8 2.54 1.60 5.93
C HIS A 8 1.93 0.48 5.07
N GLU A 9 2.37 -0.76 5.29
CA GLU A 9 1.90 -1.91 4.52
C GLU A 9 0.41 -2.21 4.80
N ALA A 10 -0.03 -2.07 6.06
CA ALA A 10 -1.45 -2.20 6.40
C ALA A 10 -2.33 -1.14 5.71
N GLY A 11 -1.80 0.06 5.46
CA GLY A 11 -2.48 1.12 4.70
C GLY A 11 -2.77 0.68 3.27
N HIS A 12 -1.76 0.16 2.57
CA HIS A 12 -1.90 -0.40 1.23
C HIS A 12 -2.94 -1.51 1.20
N ALA A 13 -2.80 -2.50 2.07
CA ALA A 13 -3.70 -3.65 2.15
C ALA A 13 -5.15 -3.24 2.44
N TYR A 14 -5.37 -2.33 3.39
CA TYR A 14 -6.70 -1.87 3.76
C TYR A 14 -7.41 -1.21 2.57
N VAL A 15 -6.76 -0.25 1.91
CA VAL A 15 -7.37 0.47 0.78
C VAL A 15 -7.60 -0.47 -0.41
N ALA A 16 -6.66 -1.37 -0.70
CA ALA A 16 -6.82 -2.37 -1.76
C ALA A 16 -8.06 -3.25 -1.53
N LEU A 17 -8.25 -3.76 -0.31
CA LEU A 17 -9.43 -4.55 0.06
C LEU A 17 -10.74 -3.74 -0.09
N GLN A 18 -10.75 -2.46 0.30
CA GLN A 18 -11.93 -1.61 0.15
C GLN A 18 -12.30 -1.35 -1.32
N LEU A 19 -11.30 -1.34 -2.22
CA LEU A 19 -11.49 -1.13 -3.65
C LEU A 19 -11.74 -2.44 -4.42
N GLY A 20 -11.88 -3.57 -3.72
CA GLY A 20 -12.19 -4.87 -4.32
C GLY A 20 -10.98 -5.67 -4.80
N ALA A 21 -9.74 -5.22 -4.53
CA ALA A 21 -8.56 -6.02 -4.78
C ALA A 21 -8.46 -7.19 -3.79
N ARG A 22 -7.69 -8.21 -4.17
CA ARG A 22 -7.26 -9.28 -3.26
C ARG A 22 -5.83 -9.02 -2.81
N VAL A 23 -5.57 -9.12 -1.50
CA VAL A 23 -4.21 -9.11 -0.95
C VAL A 23 -3.65 -10.53 -1.07
N LEU A 24 -2.56 -10.69 -1.81
CA LEU A 24 -1.87 -11.96 -2.02
C LEU A 24 -0.86 -12.22 -0.92
N SER A 25 -0.09 -11.20 -0.55
CA SER A 25 0.91 -11.26 0.51
C SER A 25 1.06 -9.90 1.18
N LEU A 26 1.48 -9.93 2.45
CA LEU A 26 1.73 -8.74 3.27
C LEU A 26 2.85 -9.09 4.25
N THR A 27 3.97 -8.37 4.19
CA THR A 27 5.12 -8.62 5.06
C THR A 27 5.84 -7.33 5.46
N ILE A 28 6.42 -7.33 6.66
CA ILE A 28 7.35 -6.30 7.14
C ILE A 28 8.81 -6.78 7.13
N ASP A 29 9.05 -7.95 6.56
CA ASP A 29 10.34 -8.60 6.42
C ASP A 29 10.36 -9.30 5.05
N PRO A 30 10.48 -8.53 3.95
CA PRO A 30 10.50 -9.10 2.61
C PRO A 30 11.81 -9.83 2.33
N ASP A 31 11.75 -10.82 1.44
CA ASP A 31 12.93 -11.55 1.01
C ASP A 31 13.95 -10.62 0.34
N TRP A 32 15.24 -10.92 0.52
CA TRP A 32 16.34 -10.20 -0.12
C TRP A 32 16.65 -10.82 -1.48
N ASP A 33 15.94 -10.35 -2.50
CA ASP A 33 15.82 -10.94 -3.83
C ASP A 33 16.65 -10.22 -4.91
N ASP A 34 17.85 -9.73 -4.53
CA ASP A 34 18.77 -8.93 -5.37
C ASP A 34 18.17 -7.61 -5.93
N GLY A 35 16.94 -7.27 -5.53
CA GLY A 35 16.24 -6.04 -5.85
C GLY A 35 16.61 -4.84 -4.96
N PRO A 36 15.95 -3.68 -5.13
CA PRO A 36 16.11 -2.57 -4.21
C PRO A 36 15.75 -3.01 -2.79
N GLN A 37 16.44 -2.44 -1.79
CA GLN A 37 16.16 -2.76 -0.41
C GLN A 37 14.73 -2.36 -0.04
N ARG A 38 13.91 -3.36 0.27
CA ARG A 38 12.54 -3.21 0.77
C ARG A 38 12.53 -3.40 2.28
N TYR A 39 11.69 -2.63 2.96
CA TYR A 39 11.50 -2.74 4.40
C TYR A 39 10.14 -3.35 4.75
N GLY A 40 9.22 -3.37 3.80
CA GLY A 40 7.93 -4.03 3.81
C GLY A 40 7.53 -4.31 2.36
N ASP A 41 6.52 -5.16 2.19
CA ASP A 41 5.98 -5.50 0.86
C ASP A 41 4.50 -5.88 0.96
N THR A 42 3.71 -5.33 0.04
CA THR A 42 2.28 -5.63 -0.12
C THR A 42 2.01 -6.01 -1.57
N GLU A 43 1.66 -7.26 -1.81
CA GLU A 43 1.26 -7.74 -3.13
C GLU A 43 -0.25 -7.83 -3.23
N ILE A 44 -0.81 -7.24 -4.29
CA ILE A 44 -2.24 -7.27 -4.56
C ILE A 44 -2.53 -7.74 -5.98
N ALA A 45 -3.70 -8.33 -6.15
CA ALA A 45 -4.25 -8.70 -7.45
C ALA A 45 -5.59 -8.00 -7.67
N TRP A 46 -5.71 -7.38 -8.83
CA TRP A 46 -6.97 -6.84 -9.34
C TRP A 46 -7.63 -7.86 -10.24
N ASP A 47 -8.96 -7.93 -10.19
CA ASP A 47 -9.72 -8.60 -11.24
C ASP A 47 -9.93 -7.60 -12.39
N THR A 48 -9.06 -7.64 -13.39
CA THR A 48 -9.03 -6.62 -14.46
C THR A 48 -10.24 -6.69 -15.38
N ASP A 49 -10.95 -7.82 -15.40
CA ASP A 49 -12.16 -7.97 -16.22
C ASP A 49 -13.35 -7.16 -15.65
N GLU A 50 -13.26 -6.75 -14.38
CA GLU A 50 -14.29 -5.97 -13.67
C GLU A 50 -13.97 -4.47 -13.59
N LEU A 51 -12.80 -4.04 -14.07
CA LEU A 51 -12.33 -2.65 -13.98
C LEU A 51 -12.07 -2.05 -15.36
N THR A 52 -12.50 -0.81 -15.55
CA THR A 52 -12.02 0.00 -16.67
C THR A 52 -10.58 0.45 -16.44
N ASP A 53 -9.86 0.80 -17.52
CA ASP A 53 -8.49 1.34 -17.43
C ASP A 53 -8.39 2.62 -16.56
N GLU A 54 -9.47 3.41 -16.51
CA GLU A 54 -9.54 4.61 -15.68
C GLU A 54 -9.66 4.24 -14.20
N GLU A 55 -10.58 3.34 -13.85
CA GLU A 55 -10.77 2.85 -12.48
C GLU A 55 -9.51 2.16 -11.97
N PHE A 56 -8.89 1.28 -12.78
CA PHE A 56 -7.64 0.62 -12.42
C PHE A 56 -6.54 1.64 -12.07
N ARG A 57 -6.38 2.70 -12.87
CA ARG A 57 -5.37 3.74 -12.61
C ARG A 57 -5.70 4.53 -11.35
N HIS A 58 -6.95 4.94 -11.17
CA HIS A 58 -7.38 5.66 -9.97
C HIS A 58 -7.18 4.82 -8.70
N HIS A 59 -7.61 3.55 -8.74
CA HIS A 59 -7.44 2.63 -7.61
C HIS A 59 -5.96 2.39 -7.30
N SER A 60 -5.13 2.19 -8.33
CA SER A 60 -3.68 2.03 -8.15
C SER A 60 -3.04 3.25 -7.48
N ILE A 61 -3.45 4.46 -7.85
CA ILE A 61 -2.97 5.71 -7.22
C ILE A 61 -3.40 5.77 -5.75
N LEU A 62 -4.67 5.47 -5.46
CA LEU A 62 -5.18 5.48 -4.09
C LEU A 62 -4.45 4.47 -3.20
N VAL A 63 -4.24 3.25 -3.70
CA VAL A 63 -3.44 2.24 -2.98
C VAL A 63 -2.02 2.75 -2.77
N ALA A 64 -1.34 3.26 -3.79
CA ALA A 64 0.04 3.75 -3.67
C ALA A 64 0.20 4.88 -2.64
N LEU A 65 -0.82 5.72 -2.45
CA LEU A 65 -0.81 6.79 -1.44
C LEU A 65 -1.21 6.32 -0.03
N ALA A 66 -1.83 5.14 0.08
CA ALA A 66 -2.41 4.67 1.33
C ALA A 66 -1.39 4.40 2.43
N GLY A 67 -0.21 3.87 2.08
CA GLY A 67 0.87 3.61 3.05
C GLY A 67 1.35 4.88 3.75
N PRO A 68 1.81 5.90 3.01
CA PRO A 68 2.19 7.19 3.59
C PRO A 68 1.04 7.85 4.38
N VAL A 69 -0.21 7.73 3.92
CA VAL A 69 -1.37 8.26 4.64
C VAL A 69 -1.60 7.53 5.98
N ALA A 70 -1.41 6.22 6.02
CA ALA A 70 -1.51 5.45 7.25
C ALA A 70 -0.41 5.82 8.24
N GLU A 71 0.81 6.07 7.77
CA GLU A 71 1.89 6.62 8.60
C GLU A 71 1.48 7.97 9.21
N MET A 72 1.02 8.92 8.39
CA MET A 72 0.60 10.25 8.85
C MET A 72 -0.52 10.17 9.90
N ILE A 73 -1.50 9.28 9.72
CA ILE A 73 -2.56 9.05 10.73
C ILE A 73 -1.98 8.50 12.02
N HIS A 74 -1.08 7.52 11.94
CA HIS A 74 -0.50 6.85 13.09
C HIS A 74 0.41 7.78 13.90
N THR A 75 1.27 8.55 13.22
CA THR A 75 2.21 9.49 13.87
C THR A 75 1.54 10.79 14.30
N GLY A 76 0.37 11.10 13.75
CA GLY A 76 -0.31 12.38 13.94
C GLY A 76 0.31 13.51 13.13
N ASP A 77 1.14 13.19 12.12
CA ASP A 77 1.73 14.18 11.23
C ASP A 77 0.69 14.82 10.30
N PRO A 78 0.88 16.07 9.87
CA PRO A 78 -0.02 16.71 8.93
C PRO A 78 -0.11 15.95 7.62
N PHE A 79 -1.31 15.87 7.02
CA PHE A 79 -1.55 15.32 5.68
C PHE A 79 -0.97 16.22 4.58
N HIS A 80 0.34 16.36 4.54
CA HIS A 80 1.02 17.15 3.51
C HIS A 80 2.30 16.43 3.05
N PRO A 81 2.30 15.78 1.87
CA PRO A 81 3.42 14.96 1.39
C PRO A 81 4.66 15.77 0.96
N ALA A 82 4.71 17.07 1.24
CA ALA A 82 5.75 18.00 0.79
C ALA A 82 6.07 19.11 1.81
N LEU A 83 5.99 18.82 3.11
CA LEU A 83 6.57 19.70 4.14
C LEU A 83 8.10 19.51 4.21
#